data_AF-A0AAD6R9R7-F1
#
_entry.id   AF-A0AAD6R9R7-F1
#
_cell.length_a   1.000
_cell.length_b   1.000
_cell.length_c   1.000
_cell.angle_alpha   90.00
_cell.angle_beta   90.00
_cell.angle_gamma   90.00
#
_symmetry.space_group_name_H-M   'P 1'
#
loop_
_entity.id
_entity.type
_entity.pdbx_description
1 polymer ?
#
loop_
_entity_poly.entity_id
_entity_poly.type
_entity_poly.pdbx_seq_one_letter_code
_entity_poly.pdbx_strand_id
1 'polypeptide(L)'
;MSLFMISIHRSIVLQGRHRRAFLFSHAMNIMVGPEEDRQLMTGLHTVAAVDCSDCRGVLGWKYERVYEETQKYKEGKFILEKLKIVKENW
;
A
#
# COMPACT_ATOMS: atom_id res chain seq x y z
N MET A 1 -4.41 19.04 7.23
CA MET A 1 -3.59 18.95 5.99
C MET A 1 -3.49 17.49 5.53
N SER A 2 -4.64 16.80 5.33
CA SER A 2 -4.69 15.37 4.99
C SER A 2 -5.41 15.08 3.66
N LEU A 3 -5.76 16.11 2.89
CA LEU A 3 -6.77 16.01 1.83
C LEU A 3 -6.23 15.65 0.44
N PHE A 4 -4.92 15.73 0.16
CA PHE A 4 -4.40 15.58 -1.22
C PHE A 4 -3.72 14.24 -1.55
N MET A 5 -3.82 13.25 -0.67
CA MET A 5 -2.78 12.20 -0.63
C MET A 5 -2.93 11.03 -1.61
N ILE A 6 -4.08 10.79 -2.26
CA ILE A 6 -4.18 9.60 -3.13
C ILE A 6 -5.17 9.88 -4.28
N SER A 7 -4.68 9.96 -5.52
CA SER A 7 -5.56 9.84 -6.70
C SER A 7 -5.97 8.38 -6.86
N ILE A 8 -7.10 8.02 -6.24
CA ILE A 8 -7.61 6.64 -6.18
C ILE A 8 -8.37 6.34 -7.48
N HIS A 9 -7.68 5.83 -8.50
CA HIS A 9 -8.35 5.44 -9.74
C HIS A 9 -8.79 3.97 -9.81
N ARG A 10 -8.35 3.11 -8.87
CA ARG A 10 -8.81 1.72 -8.70
C ARG A 10 -8.23 1.13 -7.41
N SER A 11 -9.06 0.48 -6.59
CA SER A 11 -8.59 -0.26 -5.42
C SER A 11 -9.22 -1.65 -5.33
N ILE A 12 -8.43 -2.64 -4.90
CA ILE A 12 -8.93 -3.97 -4.52
C ILE A 12 -8.97 -4.03 -3.00
N VAL A 13 -10.11 -4.41 -2.43
CA VAL A 13 -10.25 -4.60 -0.98
C VAL A 13 -9.57 -5.91 -0.60
N LEU A 14 -8.58 -5.84 0.28
CA LEU A 14 -7.96 -7.01 0.90
C LEU A 14 -8.42 -7.12 2.35
N GLN A 15 -8.88 -8.31 2.73
CA GLN A 15 -9.31 -8.61 4.09
C GLN A 15 -8.25 -9.48 4.76
N GLY A 16 -7.46 -8.87 5.66
CA GLY A 16 -6.60 -9.61 6.58
C GLY A 16 -7.37 -10.08 7.82
N ARG A 17 -6.69 -10.77 8.75
CA ARG A 17 -7.28 -11.29 10.00
C ARG A 17 -7.88 -10.20 10.92
N HIS A 18 -7.37 -8.96 10.87
CA HIS A 18 -7.78 -7.89 11.79
C HIS A 18 -8.15 -6.55 11.13
N ARG A 19 -7.71 -6.26 9.90
CA ARG A 19 -7.93 -4.95 9.25
C ARG A 19 -8.20 -5.07 7.76
N ARG A 20 -9.08 -4.18 7.27
CA ARG A 20 -9.28 -3.94 5.83
C ARG A 20 -8.15 -3.06 5.32
N ALA A 21 -7.48 -3.54 4.29
CA ALA A 21 -6.51 -2.76 3.54
C ALA A 21 -6.94 -2.70 2.08
N PHE A 22 -6.40 -1.73 1.35
CA PHE A 22 -6.71 -1.54 -0.06
C PHE A 22 -5.44 -1.61 -0.87
N LEU A 23 -5.50 -2.33 -1.98
CA LEU A 23 -4.42 -2.42 -2.96
C LEU A 23 -4.62 -1.34 -4.03
N PHE A 24 -3.72 -0.38 -4.12
CA PHE A 24 -3.76 0.72 -5.08
C PHE A 24 -2.65 0.57 -6.13
N SER A 25 -2.94 0.94 -7.37
CA SER A 25 -1.91 1.02 -8.40
C SER A 25 -1.01 2.25 -8.23
N HIS A 26 -1.55 3.37 -7.75
CA HIS A 26 -0.86 4.65 -7.64
C HIS A 26 -1.14 5.31 -6.28
N ALA A 27 -0.13 5.96 -5.72
CA ALA A 27 -0.20 6.76 -4.50
C ALA A 27 0.69 8.00 -4.66
N MET A 28 0.29 9.14 -4.09
CA MET A 28 1.01 10.42 -4.21
C MET A 28 1.34 10.96 -2.83
N ASN A 29 2.28 11.92 -2.76
CA ASN A 29 2.68 12.53 -1.50
C ASN A 29 3.14 11.52 -0.43
N ILE A 30 3.78 10.45 -0.87
CA ILE A 30 4.34 9.39 -0.03
C ILE A 30 5.86 9.39 -0.10
N MET A 31 6.48 8.81 0.92
CA MET A 31 7.86 8.36 0.86
C MET A 31 7.90 6.86 0.94
N VAL A 32 8.82 6.27 0.18
CA VAL A 32 9.10 4.84 0.17
C VAL A 32 10.40 4.62 0.93
N GLY A 33 10.32 3.77 1.94
CA GLY A 33 11.46 3.38 2.77
C GLY A 33 12.37 2.35 2.09
N PRO A 34 13.36 1.82 2.81
CA PRO A 34 14.21 0.75 2.30
C PRO A 34 13.40 -0.53 2.02
N GLU A 35 13.91 -1.32 1.08
CA GLU A 35 13.36 -2.62 0.72
C GLU A 35 13.70 -3.67 1.79
N GLU A 36 12.73 -4.50 2.14
CA GLU A 36 12.90 -5.65 3.02
C GLU A 36 12.16 -6.88 2.46
N ASP A 37 12.78 -8.05 2.59
CA ASP A 37 12.12 -9.31 2.27
C ASP A 37 11.22 -9.75 3.44
N ARG A 38 9.96 -10.04 3.15
CA ARG A 38 8.94 -10.39 4.14
C ARG A 38 8.16 -11.63 3.71
N GLN A 39 8.10 -12.62 4.61
CA GLN A 39 7.23 -13.77 4.45
C GLN A 39 5.79 -13.38 4.80
N LEU A 40 4.89 -13.43 3.82
CA LEU A 40 3.46 -13.17 3.98
C LEU A 40 2.66 -14.47 3.76
N MET A 41 1.35 -14.44 4.05
CA MET A 41 0.47 -15.60 3.81
C MET A 41 0.46 -16.05 2.34
N THR A 42 0.75 -15.14 1.41
CA THR A 42 0.78 -15.43 -0.03
C THR A 42 2.19 -15.62 -0.57
N GLY A 43 3.14 -16.06 0.25
CA GLY A 43 4.53 -16.31 -0.14
C GLY A 43 5.51 -15.22 0.28
N LEU A 44 6.75 -15.33 -0.23
CA LEU A 44 7.82 -14.34 -0.03
C LEU A 44 7.59 -13.12 -0.95
N HIS A 45 7.83 -11.93 -0.42
CA HIS A 45 7.76 -10.66 -1.16
C HIS A 45 8.86 -9.72 -0.68
N THR A 46 9.44 -8.94 -1.59
CA THR A 46 10.22 -7.74 -1.23
C THR A 46 9.25 -6.58 -1.13
N VAL A 47 9.22 -5.92 0.02
CA VAL A 47 8.30 -4.80 0.30
C VAL A 47 9.07 -3.58 0.80
N ALA A 48 8.49 -2.40 0.64
CA ALA A 48 9.03 -1.17 1.19
C ALA A 48 7.96 -0.44 2.01
N ALA A 49 8.33 0.09 3.17
CA ALA A 49 7.42 0.89 3.99
C ALA A 49 6.97 2.14 3.23
N VAL A 50 5.72 2.56 3.44
CA VAL A 50 5.14 3.73 2.78
C VAL A 50 4.59 4.67 3.85
N ASP A 51 5.14 5.87 3.91
CA ASP A 51 4.80 6.90 4.89
C ASP A 51 4.34 8.19 4.22
N CYS A 52 3.57 9.00 4.94
CA CYS A 52 3.17 10.33 4.49
C CYS A 52 4.39 11.26 4.41
N SER A 53 4.58 11.95 3.27
CA SER A 53 5.67 12.92 3.12
C SER A 53 5.59 14.07 4.13
N ASP A 54 4.36 14.52 4.44
CA ASP A 54 4.11 15.69 5.29
C ASP A 54 4.20 15.37 6.79
N CYS A 55 3.48 14.34 7.24
CA CYS A 55 3.35 14.03 8.67
C CYS A 55 4.21 12.85 9.14
N ARG A 56 4.92 12.17 8.22
CA ARG A 56 5.74 10.98 8.50
C ARG A 56 4.97 9.80 9.08
N GLY A 57 3.64 9.86 9.07
CA GLY A 57 2.80 8.77 9.56
C GLY A 57 2.81 7.58 8.60
N VAL A 58 2.97 6.37 9.15
CA VAL A 58 2.97 5.13 8.37
C VAL A 58 1.64 4.92 7.66
N LEU A 59 1.61 4.80 6.34
CA LEU A 59 0.37 4.58 5.59
C LEU A 59 0.18 3.10 5.21
N GLY A 60 1.30 2.39 5.01
CA GLY A 60 1.32 0.96 4.72
C GLY A 60 2.63 0.52 4.05
N TRP A 61 2.55 -0.23 2.96
CA TRP A 61 3.73 -0.71 2.22
C TRP A 61 3.49 -0.87 0.72
N LYS A 62 4.55 -0.86 -0.08
CA LYS A 62 4.56 -1.18 -1.50
C LYS A 62 5.18 -2.55 -1.72
N TYR A 63 4.65 -3.33 -2.67
CA TYR A 63 5.30 -4.54 -3.15
C TYR A 63 6.36 -4.14 -4.20
N GLU A 64 7.63 -4.27 -3.88
CA GLU A 64 8.72 -4.03 -4.84
C GLU A 64 8.96 -5.27 -5.70
N ARG A 65 8.93 -6.47 -5.09
CA ARG A 65 9.03 -7.74 -5.81
C ARG A 65 8.09 -8.78 -5.23
N VAL A 66 7.48 -9.54 -6.12
CA VAL A 66 6.60 -10.66 -5.82
C VAL A 66 7.14 -11.90 -6.53
N TYR A 67 7.43 -12.95 -5.77
CA TYR A 67 8.10 -14.15 -6.33
C TYR A 67 7.11 -15.19 -6.88
N GLU A 68 5.88 -15.20 -6.36
CA GLU A 68 4.81 -16.10 -6.81
C GLU A 68 4.06 -15.52 -8.01
N GLU A 69 4.06 -16.22 -9.15
CA GLU A 69 3.42 -15.76 -10.39
C GLU A 69 1.93 -15.46 -10.19
N THR A 70 1.23 -16.28 -9.42
CA THR A 70 -0.21 -16.08 -9.10
C THR A 70 -0.48 -14.79 -8.32
N GLN A 71 0.56 -14.20 -7.73
CA GLN A 71 0.50 -12.98 -6.93
C GLN A 71 1.13 -11.78 -7.63
N LYS A 72 1.74 -11.94 -8.81
CA LYS A 72 2.45 -10.87 -9.55
C LYS A 72 1.64 -9.62 -9.80
N TYR A 73 0.31 -9.74 -9.86
CA TYR A 73 -0.59 -8.59 -9.94
C TYR A 73 -0.42 -7.59 -8.78
N LYS A 74 0.27 -7.94 -7.69
CA LYS A 74 0.59 -7.05 -6.56
C LYS A 74 1.87 -6.24 -6.77
N GLU A 75 2.79 -6.69 -7.62
CA GLU A 75 4.08 -6.03 -7.84
C GLU A 75 3.89 -4.58 -8.31
N GLY A 76 4.65 -3.66 -7.71
CA GLY A 76 4.54 -2.22 -7.92
C GLY A 76 3.34 -1.54 -7.23
N LYS A 77 2.45 -2.29 -6.58
CA LYS A 77 1.22 -1.76 -5.96
C LYS A 77 1.38 -1.51 -4.45
N PHE A 78 0.49 -0.67 -3.94
CA PHE A 78 0.50 -0.17 -2.57
C PHE A 78 -0.62 -0.80 -1.74
N ILE A 79 -0.28 -1.26 -0.54
CA ILE A 79 -1.24 -1.63 0.50
C ILE A 79 -1.33 -0.47 1.48
N LEU A 80 -2.50 0.15 1.60
CA LEU A 80 -2.74 1.23 2.56
C LEU A 80 -3.92 0.89 3.47
N GLU A 81 -3.81 1.24 4.76
CA GLU A 81 -4.86 0.96 5.76
C GLU A 81 -6.00 1.98 5.71
N LYS A 82 -7.26 1.51 5.83
CA LYS A 82 -8.47 2.33 5.73
C LYS A 82 -8.49 3.56 6.65
N LEU A 83 -7.99 3.44 7.87
CA LEU A 83 -8.06 4.51 8.88
C LEU A 83 -7.27 5.76 8.49
N LYS A 84 -6.39 5.66 7.47
CA LYS A 84 -5.51 6.73 7.02
C LYS A 84 -5.89 7.28 5.65
N ILE A 85 -7.04 6.86 5.10
CA ILE A 85 -7.53 7.28 3.78
C ILE A 85 -8.84 8.05 3.97
N VAL A 86 -8.83 9.34 3.64
CA VAL A 86 -10.04 10.14 3.50
C VAL A 86 -10.45 10.08 2.04
N LYS A 87 -11.64 9.55 1.75
CA LYS A 87 -12.22 9.60 0.41
C LYS A 87 -12.94 10.94 0.26
N GLU A 88 -12.42 11.86 -0.54
CA GLU A 88 -13.25 12.96 -1.01
C GLU A 88 -14.18 12.43 -2.10
N ASN A 89 -15.48 12.62 -1.88
CA ASN A 89 -16.49 12.46 -2.91
C ASN A 89 -16.50 13.77 -3.72
N TRP A 90 -16.06 13.72 -4.96
CA TRP A 90 -16.32 14.75 -5.97
C TRP A 90 -17.46 14.23 -6.85
#